data_AF-A0A956N7I6-F1
#
_entry.id   AF-A0A956N7I6-F1
#
_cell.length_a   1.000
_cell.length_b   1.000
_cell.length_c   1.000
_cell.angle_alpha   90.00
_cell.angle_beta   90.00
_cell.angle_gamma   90.00
#
_symmetry.space_group_name_H-M   'P 1'
#
loop_
_entity.id
_entity.type
_entity.pdbx_description
1 polymer ?
#
loop_
_entity_poly.entity_id
_entity_poly.type
_entity_poly.pdbx_seq_one_letter_code
_entity_poly.pdbx_strand_id
1 'polypeptide(L)'
;GSDHSHACVCRRLVDGGGVTIVGVRSYSAEEAAFAADNRKVSLISAREAGAAGFSPAALVATLPAKVWVTFDVDGLDPSIIPATGTPEPGGLTWWGALDVLREVFARRTVVGMDVVELAPAAGSHVSEFATARLVAKMLSYRELAKG
;
A
#
# COMPACT_ATOMS: atom_id res chain seq x y z
N GLY A 1 -13.36 -17.08 4.80
CA GLY A 1 -11.93 -17.22 5.17
C GLY A 1 -11.82 -17.48 6.66
N SER A 2 -10.67 -17.94 7.15
CA SER A 2 -10.42 -18.01 8.60
C SER A 2 -10.10 -16.62 9.16
N ASP A 3 -10.33 -16.42 10.46
CA ASP A 3 -10.11 -15.12 11.11
C ASP A 3 -8.63 -14.66 11.06
N HIS A 4 -7.68 -15.54 10.77
CA HIS A 4 -6.24 -15.25 10.74
C HIS A 4 -5.60 -15.28 9.34
N SER A 5 -6.40 -15.15 8.28
CA SER A 5 -5.86 -14.97 6.93
C SER A 5 -5.17 -13.61 6.76
N HIS A 6 -4.21 -13.50 5.83
CA HIS A 6 -3.55 -12.23 5.46
C HIS A 6 -4.59 -11.15 5.08
N ALA A 7 -5.73 -11.54 4.50
CA ALA A 7 -6.83 -10.67 4.15
C ALA A 7 -7.57 -10.04 5.37
N CYS A 8 -7.41 -10.59 6.58
CA CYS A 8 -8.15 -10.13 7.77
C CYS A 8 -7.42 -9.05 8.57
N VAL A 9 -6.17 -8.69 8.21
CA VAL A 9 -5.35 -7.74 8.97
C VAL A 9 -6.00 -6.36 9.01
N CYS A 10 -6.40 -5.82 7.85
CA CYS A 10 -7.06 -4.52 7.75
C CYS A 10 -8.38 -4.47 8.54
N ARG A 11 -9.16 -5.56 8.55
CA ARG A 11 -10.41 -5.63 9.30
C ARG A 11 -10.22 -5.49 10.81
N ARG A 12 -9.13 -6.04 11.36
CA ARG A 12 -8.79 -5.94 12.78
C ARG A 12 -8.19 -4.59 13.15
N LEU A 13 -7.43 -3.98 12.25
CA LEU A 13 -6.84 -2.66 12.48
C LEU A 13 -7.91 -1.57 12.66
N VAL A 14 -9.08 -1.75 12.04
CA VAL A 14 -10.23 -0.84 12.19
C VAL A 14 -10.76 -0.73 13.63
N ASP A 15 -10.57 -1.77 14.44
CA ASP A 15 -10.97 -1.75 15.85
C ASP A 15 -10.02 -0.84 16.68
N GLY A 16 -8.75 -0.73 16.27
CA GLY A 16 -7.72 0.08 16.95
C GLY A 16 -7.41 1.43 16.30
N GLY A 17 -7.89 1.71 15.08
CA GLY A 17 -7.56 2.92 14.33
C GLY A 17 -8.27 3.02 12.97
N GLY A 18 -7.83 3.96 12.13
CA GLY A 18 -8.27 4.08 10.73
C GLY A 18 -7.30 3.38 9.79
N VAL A 19 -7.81 2.88 8.66
CA VAL A 19 -7.05 2.22 7.60
C VAL A 19 -7.35 2.89 6.27
N THR A 20 -6.31 3.31 5.57
CA THR A 20 -6.38 3.78 4.19
C THR A 20 -5.61 2.81 3.31
N ILE A 21 -6.28 2.19 2.34
CA ILE A 21 -5.72 1.21 1.42
C ILE A 21 -5.67 1.85 0.03
N VAL A 22 -4.51 1.84 -0.61
CA VAL A 22 -4.27 2.42 -1.93
C VAL A 22 -3.85 1.32 -2.89
N GLY A 23 -4.43 1.30 -4.10
CA GLY A 23 -4.13 0.27 -5.10
C GLY A 23 -5.11 -0.91 -5.09
N VAL A 24 -6.23 -0.75 -4.40
CA VAL A 24 -7.27 -1.79 -4.33
C VAL A 24 -7.86 -2.03 -5.72
N ARG A 25 -8.02 -3.29 -6.11
CA ARG A 25 -8.60 -3.66 -7.41
C ARG A 25 -9.44 -4.94 -7.41
N SER A 26 -9.51 -5.61 -6.25
CA SER A 26 -10.34 -6.77 -6.00
C SER A 26 -10.75 -6.76 -4.53
N TYR A 27 -12.03 -7.00 -4.26
CA TYR A 27 -12.59 -7.20 -2.92
C TYR A 27 -13.98 -7.83 -3.06
N SER A 28 -14.40 -8.53 -2.02
CA SER A 28 -15.73 -9.12 -1.90
C SER A 28 -16.83 -8.06 -1.69
N ALA A 29 -18.08 -8.42 -1.98
CA ALA A 29 -19.22 -7.53 -1.76
C ALA A 29 -19.36 -7.16 -0.27
N GLU A 30 -19.01 -8.08 0.62
CA GLU A 30 -19.00 -7.91 2.07
C GLU A 30 -17.94 -6.89 2.52
N GLU A 31 -16.74 -6.93 1.94
CA GLU A 31 -15.69 -5.93 2.20
C GLU A 31 -16.08 -4.55 1.68
N ALA A 32 -16.71 -4.49 0.50
CA ALA A 32 -17.25 -3.26 -0.07
C ALA A 32 -18.28 -2.61 0.85
N ALA A 33 -19.27 -3.40 1.28
CA ALA A 33 -20.34 -2.94 2.16
C ALA A 33 -19.78 -2.46 3.51
N PHE A 34 -18.84 -3.22 4.08
CA PHE A 34 -18.20 -2.81 5.32
C PHE A 34 -17.41 -1.51 5.20
N ALA A 35 -16.64 -1.33 4.13
CA ALA A 35 -15.90 -0.09 3.91
C ALA A 35 -16.83 1.11 3.71
N ALA A 36 -17.94 0.92 2.99
CA ALA A 36 -18.94 1.96 2.77
C ALA A 36 -19.61 2.43 4.07
N ASP A 37 -19.90 1.49 4.98
CA ASP A 37 -20.55 1.79 6.26
C ASP A 37 -19.57 2.24 7.36
N ASN A 38 -18.26 2.19 7.11
CA ASN A 38 -17.24 2.46 8.12
C ASN A 38 -16.29 3.59 7.74
N ARG A 39 -16.48 4.76 8.36
CA ARG A 39 -15.65 5.97 8.13
C ARG A 39 -14.17 5.81 8.50
N LYS A 40 -13.81 4.74 9.21
CA LYS A 40 -12.40 4.42 9.52
C LYS A 40 -11.70 3.72 8.35
N VAL A 41 -12.43 3.27 7.33
CA VAL A 41 -11.87 2.60 6.15
C VAL A 41 -11.93 3.55 4.97
N SER A 42 -10.79 3.78 4.31
CA SER A 42 -10.71 4.49 3.05
C SER A 42 -10.08 3.57 2.02
N LEU A 43 -10.77 3.34 0.91
CA LEU A 43 -10.28 2.54 -0.20
C LEU A 43 -10.05 3.46 -1.39
N ILE A 44 -8.82 3.50 -1.89
CA ILE A 44 -8.44 4.19 -3.12
C ILE A 44 -8.09 3.12 -4.15
N SER A 45 -8.87 3.02 -5.21
CA SER A 45 -8.65 1.99 -6.22
C SER A 45 -7.34 2.24 -7.00
N ALA A 46 -6.74 1.19 -7.57
CA ALA A 46 -5.56 1.36 -8.44
C ALA A 46 -5.86 2.28 -9.63
N ARG A 47 -7.09 2.22 -10.16
CA ARG A 47 -7.57 3.08 -11.24
C ARG A 47 -7.69 4.55 -10.81
N GLU A 48 -8.20 4.81 -9.61
CA GLU A 48 -8.25 6.17 -9.05
C GLU A 48 -6.85 6.71 -8.80
N ALA A 49 -5.98 5.92 -8.17
CA ALA A 49 -4.59 6.30 -7.89
C ALA A 49 -3.77 6.57 -9.17
N GLY A 50 -4.12 5.92 -10.28
CA GLY A 50 -3.51 6.14 -11.59
C GLY A 50 -4.15 7.25 -12.44
N ALA A 51 -5.23 7.89 -11.98
CA ALA A 51 -5.93 8.91 -12.73
C ALA A 51 -5.15 10.24 -12.77
N ALA A 52 -5.24 10.98 -13.88
CA ALA A 52 -4.52 12.25 -14.06
C ALA A 52 -4.83 13.32 -12.98
N GLY A 53 -6.00 13.24 -12.34
CA GLY A 53 -6.41 14.14 -11.26
C GLY A 53 -6.07 13.66 -9.86
N PHE A 54 -5.44 12.48 -9.71
CA PHE A 54 -5.08 11.96 -8.40
C PHE A 54 -3.98 12.81 -7.76
N SER A 55 -4.21 13.21 -6.51
CA SER A 55 -3.24 13.98 -5.74
C SER A 55 -2.79 13.18 -4.52
N PRO A 56 -1.56 12.63 -4.54
CA PRO A 56 -0.96 11.98 -3.39
C PRO A 56 -0.95 12.90 -2.14
N ALA A 57 -0.69 14.19 -2.33
CA ALA A 57 -0.71 15.18 -1.25
C ALA A 57 -2.11 15.34 -0.63
N ALA A 58 -3.16 15.39 -1.46
CA ALA A 58 -4.54 15.49 -0.97
C ALA A 58 -4.98 14.23 -0.23
N LEU A 59 -4.61 13.04 -0.73
CA LEU A 59 -4.84 11.79 -0.02
C LEU A 59 -4.15 11.82 1.35
N VAL A 60 -2.86 12.13 1.38
CA VAL A 60 -2.08 12.16 2.63
C VAL A 60 -2.61 13.19 3.60
N ALA A 61 -3.18 14.30 3.12
CA ALA A 61 -3.84 15.31 3.95
C ALA A 61 -4.96 14.74 4.83
N THR A 62 -5.62 13.67 4.40
CA THR A 62 -6.70 12.98 5.15
C THR A 62 -6.19 12.07 6.27
N LEU A 63 -4.91 11.68 6.24
CA LEU A 63 -4.33 10.75 7.20
C LEU A 63 -4.04 11.42 8.56
N PRO A 64 -4.10 10.65 9.67
CA PRO A 64 -3.71 11.14 10.99
C PRO A 64 -2.22 11.51 11.05
N ALA A 65 -1.82 12.28 12.07
CA ALA A 65 -0.45 12.77 12.21
C ALA A 65 0.60 11.64 12.31
N LYS A 66 0.25 10.52 12.95
CA LYS A 66 1.09 9.33 13.09
C LYS A 66 0.52 8.19 12.26
N VAL A 67 1.35 7.54 11.46
CA VAL A 67 0.94 6.45 10.57
C VAL A 67 1.93 5.29 10.61
N TRP A 68 1.42 4.08 10.42
CA TRP A 68 2.21 2.91 10.06
C TRP A 68 2.08 2.69 8.55
N VAL A 69 3.17 2.36 7.87
CA VAL A 69 3.17 2.08 6.43
C VAL A 69 3.46 0.60 6.20
N THR A 70 2.43 -0.16 5.85
CA THR A 70 2.61 -1.52 5.32
C THR A 70 2.52 -1.46 3.80
N PHE A 71 3.49 -2.03 3.10
CA PHE A 71 3.50 -2.09 1.63
C PHE A 71 3.41 -3.54 1.18
N ASP A 72 2.26 -3.92 0.65
CA ASP A 72 2.09 -5.17 -0.06
C ASP A 72 2.69 -5.05 -1.46
N VAL A 73 3.67 -5.89 -1.79
CA VAL A 73 4.32 -5.82 -3.12
C VAL A 73 3.38 -6.21 -4.25
N ASP A 74 2.31 -6.95 -3.95
CA ASP A 74 1.25 -7.23 -4.92
C ASP A 74 0.40 -5.99 -5.24
N GLY A 75 0.52 -4.90 -4.48
CA GLY A 75 -0.10 -3.62 -4.82
C GLY A 75 0.47 -2.99 -6.10
N LEU A 76 1.69 -3.37 -6.49
CA LEU A 76 2.31 -2.97 -7.76
C LEU A 76 1.80 -3.85 -8.91
N ASP A 77 1.85 -3.30 -10.13
CA ASP A 77 1.52 -4.08 -11.31
C ASP A 77 2.46 -5.29 -11.47
N PRO A 78 1.96 -6.48 -11.89
CA PRO A 78 2.77 -7.68 -12.08
C PRO A 78 3.91 -7.52 -13.11
N SER A 79 3.85 -6.53 -14.00
CA SER A 79 4.97 -6.18 -14.87
C SER A 79 6.21 -5.66 -14.10
N ILE A 80 6.03 -5.25 -12.85
CA ILE A 80 7.07 -4.71 -11.95
C ILE A 80 7.47 -5.78 -10.93
N ILE A 81 6.49 -6.35 -10.22
CA ILE A 81 6.70 -7.43 -9.25
C ILE A 81 5.82 -8.63 -9.64
N PRO A 82 6.35 -9.54 -10.49
CA PRO A 82 5.61 -10.76 -10.86
C PRO A 82 5.61 -11.83 -9.76
N ALA A 83 6.59 -11.81 -8.84
CA ALA A 83 6.79 -12.86 -7.84
C ALA A 83 6.12 -12.50 -6.48
N THR A 84 4.82 -12.79 -6.40
CA THR A 84 3.95 -12.65 -5.21
C THR A 84 2.91 -13.78 -5.21
N GLY A 85 2.23 -14.01 -4.09
CA GLY A 85 1.18 -15.03 -3.97
C GLY A 85 -0.07 -14.75 -4.83
N THR A 86 -0.42 -13.48 -4.99
CA THR A 86 -1.70 -13.03 -5.60
C THR A 86 -1.50 -11.91 -6.63
N PRO A 87 -0.80 -12.16 -7.75
CA PRO A 87 -0.58 -11.12 -8.76
C PRO A 87 -1.89 -10.77 -9.48
N GLU A 88 -2.36 -9.53 -9.32
CA GLU A 88 -3.53 -9.01 -10.04
C GLU A 88 -3.14 -7.91 -11.05
N PRO A 89 -3.60 -7.94 -12.31
CA PRO A 89 -3.25 -6.95 -13.32
C PRO A 89 -3.82 -5.56 -13.03
N GLY A 90 -3.18 -4.51 -13.57
CA GLY A 90 -3.65 -3.13 -13.41
C GLY A 90 -3.33 -2.53 -12.05
N GLY A 91 -2.20 -2.96 -11.46
CA GLY A 91 -1.71 -2.46 -10.17
C GLY A 91 -1.11 -1.07 -10.27
N LEU A 92 -0.59 -0.58 -9.14
CA LEU A 92 0.11 0.70 -9.10
C LEU A 92 1.38 0.64 -9.94
N THR A 93 1.69 1.76 -10.61
CA THR A 93 3.01 1.93 -11.23
C THR A 93 4.06 2.19 -10.15
N TRP A 94 5.31 1.88 -10.45
CA TRP A 94 6.44 2.14 -9.55
C TRP A 94 6.47 3.60 -9.07
N TRP A 95 6.34 4.54 -10.00
CA TRP A 95 6.39 5.97 -9.68
C TRP A 95 5.14 6.44 -8.94
N GLY A 96 3.94 5.96 -9.30
CA GLY A 96 2.72 6.29 -8.59
C GLY A 96 2.77 5.86 -7.12
N ALA A 97 3.29 4.65 -6.85
CA ALA A 97 3.51 4.17 -5.49
C ALA A 97 4.54 5.01 -4.73
N LEU A 98 5.68 5.34 -5.37
CA LEU A 98 6.71 6.18 -4.75
C LEU A 98 6.24 7.61 -4.48
N ASP A 99 5.37 8.19 -5.31
CA ASP A 99 4.82 9.52 -5.07
C ASP A 99 3.90 9.55 -3.84
N VAL A 100 3.06 8.53 -3.66
CA VAL A 100 2.27 8.37 -2.43
C VAL A 100 3.18 8.23 -1.21
N LEU A 101 4.16 7.33 -1.27
CA LEU A 101 5.10 7.12 -0.16
C LEU A 101 5.86 8.40 0.17
N ARG A 102 6.37 9.11 -0.84
CA ARG A 102 7.11 10.36 -0.66
C ARG A 102 6.27 11.41 0.09
N GLU A 103 5.00 11.59 -0.29
CA GLU A 103 4.10 12.51 0.42
C GLU A 103 3.79 12.03 1.85
N VAL A 104 3.61 10.73 2.06
CA VAL A 104 3.41 10.15 3.41
C VAL A 104 4.58 10.48 4.32
N PHE A 105 5.81 10.14 3.90
CA PHE A 105 7.01 10.38 4.70
C PHE A 105 7.29 11.87 4.92
N ALA A 106 6.98 12.72 3.93
CA ALA A 106 7.20 14.17 4.05
C ALA A 106 6.22 14.88 5.00
N ARG A 107 5.00 14.36 5.17
CA ARG A 107 3.91 15.07 5.87
C ARG A 107 3.43 14.40 7.14
N ARG A 108 3.81 13.14 7.38
CA ARG A 108 3.31 12.32 8.48
C ARG A 108 4.47 11.73 9.27
N THR A 109 4.25 11.56 10.57
CA THR A 109 5.19 10.83 11.42
C THR A 109 5.00 9.33 11.18
N VAL A 110 5.88 8.75 10.38
CA VAL A 110 5.89 7.29 10.15
C VAL A 110 6.51 6.60 11.35
N VAL A 111 5.68 5.92 12.15
CA VAL A 111 6.11 5.27 13.41
C VAL A 111 6.69 3.87 13.19
N GLY A 112 6.44 3.29 12.03
CA GLY A 112 6.98 2.01 11.59
C GLY A 112 6.59 1.71 10.16
N MET A 113 7.28 0.76 9.55
CA MET A 113 7.00 0.31 8.19
C MET A 113 7.41 -1.14 7.98
N ASP A 114 6.72 -1.82 7.07
CA ASP A 114 7.04 -3.16 6.59
C ASP A 114 6.76 -3.28 5.09
N VAL A 115 7.32 -4.32 4.47
CA VAL A 115 7.07 -4.70 3.08
C VAL A 115 6.80 -6.20 3.08
N VAL A 116 5.66 -6.62 2.51
CA VAL A 116 5.10 -7.96 2.65
C VAL A 116 4.80 -8.61 1.29
N GLU A 117 4.42 -9.89 1.30
CA GLU A 117 3.99 -10.71 0.14
C GLU A 117 5.01 -10.92 -0.99
N LEU A 118 6.29 -10.59 -0.79
CA LEU A 118 7.33 -11.05 -1.71
C LEU A 118 7.42 -12.57 -1.67
N ALA A 119 7.17 -13.21 -2.81
CA ALA A 119 7.29 -14.66 -2.99
C ALA A 119 8.32 -14.96 -4.10
N PRO A 120 9.63 -15.05 -3.78
CA PRO A 120 10.69 -15.24 -4.77
C PRO A 120 10.43 -16.41 -5.72
N ALA A 121 10.69 -16.21 -7.00
CA ALA A 121 10.51 -17.22 -8.04
C ALA A 121 11.86 -17.61 -8.66
N ALA A 122 12.10 -18.92 -8.79
CA ALA A 122 13.32 -19.42 -9.39
C ALA A 122 13.48 -18.90 -10.84
N GLY A 123 14.70 -18.48 -11.20
CA GLY A 123 15.01 -18.01 -12.56
C GLY A 123 14.76 -16.53 -12.83
N SER A 124 14.32 -15.76 -11.82
CA SER A 124 14.24 -14.30 -11.87
C SER A 124 14.72 -13.71 -10.55
N HIS A 125 15.24 -12.48 -10.57
CA HIS A 125 15.59 -11.70 -9.37
C HIS A 125 14.94 -10.31 -9.40
N VAL A 126 14.05 -10.08 -10.37
CA VAL A 126 13.44 -8.76 -10.63
C VAL A 126 12.62 -8.32 -9.43
N SER A 127 11.80 -9.22 -8.88
CA SER A 127 10.93 -8.93 -7.74
C SER A 127 11.72 -8.68 -6.46
N GLU A 128 12.75 -9.47 -6.19
CA GLU A 128 13.62 -9.29 -5.02
C GLU A 128 14.38 -7.96 -5.11
N PHE A 129 14.94 -7.65 -6.28
CA PHE A 129 15.67 -6.39 -6.47
C PHE A 129 14.72 -5.19 -6.40
N ALA A 130 13.54 -5.25 -7.03
CA ALA A 130 12.53 -4.20 -6.94
C ALA A 130 12.09 -3.98 -5.49
N THR A 131 11.85 -5.05 -4.73
CA THR A 131 11.48 -4.99 -3.31
C THR A 131 12.60 -4.37 -2.47
N ALA A 132 13.85 -4.80 -2.68
CA ALA A 132 15.00 -4.21 -1.98
C ALA A 132 15.15 -2.72 -2.29
N ARG A 133 14.91 -2.31 -3.55
CA ARG A 133 14.90 -0.89 -3.96
C ARG A 133 13.76 -0.12 -3.31
N LEU A 134 12.59 -0.71 -3.17
CA LEU A 134 11.45 -0.10 -2.48
C LEU A 134 11.77 0.16 -1.01
N VAL A 135 12.29 -0.85 -0.30
CA VAL A 135 12.75 -0.71 1.10
C VAL A 135 13.80 0.40 1.23
N ALA A 136 14.80 0.41 0.36
CA ALA A 136 15.84 1.45 0.36
C ALA A 136 15.26 2.85 0.11
N LYS A 137 14.25 2.99 -0.76
CA LYS A 137 13.53 4.26 -1.00
C LYS A 137 12.76 4.70 0.25
N MET A 138 12.01 3.81 0.89
CA MET A 138 11.26 4.13 2.10
C MET A 138 12.18 4.56 3.25
N LEU A 139 13.30 3.86 3.44
CA LEU A 139 14.35 4.26 4.40
C LEU A 139 14.92 5.65 4.07
N SER A 140 15.22 5.91 2.79
CA SER A 140 15.74 7.21 2.35
C SER A 140 14.73 8.33 2.63
N TYR A 141 13.46 8.13 2.33
CA TYR A 141 12.41 9.12 2.62
C TYR A 141 12.27 9.38 4.12
N ARG A 142 12.37 8.34 4.95
CA ARG A 142 12.35 8.48 6.40
C ARG A 142 13.52 9.31 6.92
N GLU A 143 14.73 9.11 6.41
CA GLU A 143 15.88 9.89 6.83
C GLU A 143 15.79 11.34 6.36
N LEU A 144 15.31 11.58 5.14
CA LEU A 144 15.09 12.94 4.62
C LEU A 144 14.03 13.71 5.42
N ALA A 145 13.02 13.03 5.96
CA ALA A 145 11.97 13.66 6.76
C ALA A 145 12.44 14.11 8.17
N LYS A 146 13.65 13.74 8.60
CA LYS A 146 14.23 14.17 9.89
C LYS A 146 15.00 15.49 9.79
N GLY A 147 15.38 15.91 8.59
CA GLY A 147 16.08 17.16 8.30
C GLY A 147 15.14 18.25 7.84
#